data_AF-A0A7S3T2A4-F1
#
_entry.id   AF-A0A7S3T2A4-F1
#
_cell.length_a   1.000
_cell.length_b   1.000
_cell.length_c   1.000
_cell.angle_alpha   90.00
_cell.angle_beta   90.00
_cell.angle_gamma   90.00
#
_symmetry.space_group_name_H-M   'P 1'
#
loop_
_entity.id
_entity.type
_entity.pdbx_description
1 polymer ?
#
loop_
_entity_poly.entity_id
_entity_poly.type
_entity_poly.pdbx_seq_one_letter_code
_entity_poly.pdbx_strand_id
1 'polypeptide(L)'
;AKKAKQKGKEKEEPRDSFFRNVFRHLTPDMPVPEDAPRDDDYDEEDDEDMIDMLMENDYEIGCAIKEQLIPYAVRWYTGEAAPDDYSDDEDEDDEEDEDDDDDEDEQALIALETAAG
;
A
#
# COMPACT_ATOMS: atom_id res chain seq x y z
N ALA A 1 32.41 11.45 40.55
CA ALA A 1 32.54 10.60 39.34
C ALA A 1 31.21 10.63 38.58
N LYS A 2 31.18 11.23 37.38
CA LYS A 2 29.97 11.27 36.55
C LYS A 2 29.79 9.86 35.96
N LYS A 3 28.70 9.17 36.31
CA LYS A 3 28.33 7.90 35.65
C LYS A 3 27.98 8.21 34.19
N ALA A 4 28.80 7.71 33.26
CA ALA A 4 28.50 7.77 31.84
C ALA A 4 27.21 6.99 31.57
N LYS A 5 26.26 7.64 30.90
CA LYS A 5 24.99 7.07 30.47
C LYS A 5 25.32 5.95 29.48
N GLN A 6 25.01 4.70 29.83
CA GLN A 6 25.17 3.55 28.96
C GLN A 6 24.22 3.75 27.77
N LYS A 7 24.78 4.06 26.59
CA LYS A 7 24.04 4.16 25.34
C LYS A 7 23.49 2.76 25.06
N GLY A 8 22.16 2.63 25.00
CA GLY A 8 21.50 1.33 24.75
C GLY A 8 22.06 0.72 23.46
N LYS A 9 22.40 -0.58 23.52
CA LYS A 9 22.72 -1.33 22.31
C LYS A 9 21.40 -1.60 21.59
N GLU A 10 21.29 -1.09 20.38
CA GLU A 10 20.23 -1.46 19.45
C GLU A 10 20.45 -2.91 19.02
N LYS A 11 19.39 -3.72 19.05
CA LYS A 11 19.38 -5.11 18.66
C LYS A 11 18.47 -5.23 17.44
N GLU A 12 18.98 -5.84 16.38
CA GLU A 12 18.20 -6.15 15.19
C GLU A 12 17.32 -7.36 15.46
N GLU A 13 16.04 -7.25 15.12
CA GLU A 13 15.06 -8.30 15.30
C GLU A 13 14.28 -8.44 13.99
N PRO A 14 13.96 -9.67 13.54
CA PRO A 14 13.09 -9.87 12.40
C PRO A 14 11.74 -9.19 12.66
N ARG A 15 11.31 -8.35 11.71
CA ARG A 15 10.00 -7.68 11.78
C ARG A 15 9.34 -7.69 10.43
N ASP A 16 8.03 -7.69 10.42
CA ASP A 16 7.31 -7.57 9.16
C ASP A 16 7.61 -6.23 8.45
N SER A 17 7.72 -6.28 7.12
CA SER A 17 8.12 -5.12 6.32
C SER A 17 7.61 -5.20 4.89
N PHE A 18 6.87 -4.18 4.48
CA PHE A 18 6.44 -4.00 3.09
C PHE A 18 7.59 -4.16 2.09
N PHE A 19 8.73 -3.50 2.34
CA PHE A 19 9.86 -3.52 1.41
C PHE A 19 10.48 -4.91 1.28
N ARG A 20 10.46 -5.68 2.36
CA ARG A 20 11.01 -7.02 2.36
C ARG A 20 10.07 -8.04 1.72
N ASN A 21 8.76 -7.86 1.89
CA ASN A 21 7.77 -8.74 1.30
C ASN A 21 7.66 -8.43 -0.21
N VAL A 22 7.43 -7.17 -0.60
CA VAL A 22 7.14 -6.80 -2.01
C VAL A 22 8.37 -6.78 -2.92
N PHE A 23 9.57 -6.45 -2.41
CA PHE A 23 10.80 -6.42 -3.22
C PHE A 23 11.69 -7.64 -3.00
N ARG A 24 11.15 -8.74 -2.48
CA ARG A 24 11.89 -9.99 -2.38
C ARG A 24 12.11 -10.55 -3.78
N HIS A 25 13.33 -11.01 -4.04
CA HIS A 25 13.59 -11.78 -5.24
C HIS A 25 13.45 -13.26 -4.90
N LEU A 26 12.36 -13.87 -5.38
CA LEU A 26 12.07 -15.29 -5.21
C LEU A 26 12.22 -16.01 -6.55
N THR A 27 12.85 -17.18 -6.51
CA THR A 27 12.86 -18.15 -7.60
C THR A 27 12.58 -19.54 -7.00
N PRO A 28 12.00 -20.47 -7.78
CA PRO A 28 11.62 -21.80 -7.26
C PRO A 28 12.78 -22.61 -6.67
N ASP A 29 14.02 -22.32 -7.06
CA ASP A 29 15.24 -23.01 -6.64
C ASP A 29 15.97 -22.35 -5.45
N MET A 30 15.37 -21.32 -4.84
CA MET A 30 15.95 -20.62 -3.71
C MET A 30 15.48 -21.19 -2.37
N PRO A 31 16.33 -21.16 -1.33
CA PRO A 31 15.92 -21.58 0.01
C PRO A 31 14.87 -20.63 0.58
N VAL A 32 13.99 -21.17 1.42
CA VAL A 32 12.99 -20.39 2.16
C VAL A 32 13.69 -19.32 3.01
N PRO A 33 13.28 -18.04 2.89
CA PRO A 33 13.83 -16.95 3.70
C PRO A 33 13.74 -17.24 5.20
N GLU A 34 14.79 -16.92 5.95
CA GLU A 34 14.86 -17.20 7.40
C GLU A 34 13.76 -16.52 8.23
N ASP A 35 13.22 -15.42 7.71
CA ASP A 35 12.17 -14.63 8.31
C ASP A 35 10.82 -14.80 7.63
N ALA A 36 10.69 -15.82 6.78
CA ALA A 36 9.38 -16.30 6.36
C ALA A 36 8.60 -16.80 7.60
N PRO A 37 7.28 -16.58 7.65
CA PRO A 37 6.46 -17.08 8.75
C PRO A 37 6.48 -18.61 8.75
N ARG A 38 6.98 -19.20 9.83
CA ARG A 38 6.96 -20.65 10.08
C ARG A 38 6.18 -20.90 11.38
N ASP A 39 5.28 -21.87 11.34
CA ASP A 39 4.59 -22.35 12.55
C ASP A 39 5.41 -23.47 13.21
N ASP A 40 5.05 -23.83 14.43
CA ASP A 40 5.70 -24.90 15.21
C ASP A 40 5.62 -26.28 14.53
N ASP A 41 4.69 -26.46 13.58
CA ASP A 41 4.47 -27.69 12.80
C ASP A 41 5.19 -27.71 11.43
N TYR A 42 6.01 -26.70 11.11
CA TYR A 42 6.75 -26.61 9.83
C TYR A 42 7.84 -27.68 9.68
N ASP A 43 7.89 -28.38 8.55
CA ASP A 43 8.98 -29.31 8.19
C ASP A 43 9.73 -28.85 6.92
N GLU A 44 10.98 -29.29 6.74
CA GLU A 44 11.80 -28.97 5.55
C GLU A 44 11.19 -29.52 4.24
N GLU A 45 10.27 -30.49 4.33
CA GLU A 45 9.48 -30.96 3.17
C GLU A 45 8.45 -29.92 2.68
N ASP A 46 8.09 -28.93 3.52
CA ASP A 46 7.15 -27.85 3.18
C ASP A 46 7.85 -26.65 2.49
N ASP A 47 9.18 -26.70 2.32
CA ASP A 47 9.96 -25.59 1.77
C ASP A 47 9.50 -25.19 0.35
N GLU A 48 9.23 -26.17 -0.52
CA GLU A 48 8.77 -25.93 -1.89
C GLU A 48 7.39 -25.27 -1.92
N ASP A 49 6.45 -25.80 -1.12
CA ASP A 49 5.09 -25.24 -0.99
C ASP A 49 5.13 -23.81 -0.40
N MET A 50 6.05 -23.53 0.53
CA MET A 50 6.22 -22.20 1.10
C MET A 50 6.77 -21.20 0.08
N ILE A 51 7.74 -21.59 -0.76
CA ILE A 51 8.24 -20.73 -1.85
C ILE A 51 7.11 -20.41 -2.83
N ASP A 52 6.32 -21.41 -3.23
CA ASP A 52 5.21 -21.23 -4.16
C ASP A 52 4.15 -20.28 -3.57
N MET A 53 3.78 -20.46 -2.30
CA MET A 53 2.86 -19.55 -1.60
C MET A 53 3.39 -18.11 -1.57
N LEU A 54 4.66 -17.91 -1.23
CA LEU A 54 5.27 -16.57 -1.19
C LEU A 54 5.28 -15.90 -2.57
N MET A 55 5.57 -16.68 -3.62
CA MET A 55 5.56 -16.17 -5.00
C MET A 55 4.15 -15.82 -5.48
N GLU A 56 3.15 -16.63 -5.14
CA GLU A 56 1.75 -16.33 -5.45
C GLU A 56 1.29 -15.05 -4.72
N ASN A 57 1.66 -14.88 -3.45
CA ASN A 57 1.35 -13.68 -2.70
C ASN A 57 1.99 -12.42 -3.31
N ASP A 58 3.26 -12.47 -3.69
CA ASP A 58 3.95 -11.36 -4.37
C ASP A 58 3.28 -11.02 -5.72
N TYR A 59 2.83 -12.04 -6.46
CA TYR A 59 2.11 -11.86 -7.71
C TYR A 59 0.74 -11.19 -7.51
N GLU A 60 -0.03 -11.62 -6.51
CA GLU A 60 -1.32 -11.02 -6.15
C GLU A 60 -1.17 -9.54 -5.76
N ILE A 61 -0.21 -9.24 -4.89
CA ILE A 61 0.09 -7.86 -4.48
C ILE A 61 0.52 -7.03 -5.68
N GLY A 62 1.40 -7.57 -6.53
CA GLY A 62 1.85 -6.90 -7.75
C GLY A 62 0.70 -6.59 -8.71
N CYS A 63 -0.23 -7.54 -8.89
CA CYS A 63 -1.44 -7.34 -9.68
C CYS A 63 -2.35 -6.28 -9.06
N ALA A 64 -2.59 -6.33 -7.75
CA ALA A 64 -3.40 -5.31 -7.06
C ALA A 64 -2.80 -3.91 -7.22
N ILE A 65 -1.49 -3.75 -7.07
CA ILE A 65 -0.81 -2.47 -7.28
C ILE A 65 -0.98 -2.00 -8.73
N LYS A 66 -0.72 -2.88 -9.70
CA LYS A 66 -0.77 -2.57 -11.13
C LYS A 66 -2.19 -2.26 -11.62
N GLU A 67 -3.19 -2.99 -11.18
CA GLU A 67 -4.54 -3.00 -11.77
C GLU A 67 -5.55 -2.20 -10.95
N GLN A 68 -5.32 -2.04 -9.64
CA GLN A 68 -6.22 -1.30 -8.74
C GLN A 68 -5.55 -0.02 -8.21
N LEU A 69 -4.39 -0.12 -7.56
CA LEU A 69 -3.80 1.02 -6.85
C LEU A 69 -3.31 2.12 -7.80
N ILE A 70 -2.50 1.78 -8.80
CA ILE A 70 -1.92 2.78 -9.72
C ILE A 70 -3.01 3.49 -10.56
N PRO A 71 -3.96 2.78 -11.20
CA PRO A 71 -4.97 3.44 -12.04
C PRO A 71 -5.98 4.27 -11.24
N TYR A 72 -6.29 3.86 -10.01
CA TYR A 72 -7.32 4.49 -9.18
C TYR A 72 -6.74 5.11 -7.90
N ALA A 73 -5.49 5.58 -7.94
CA ALA A 73 -4.76 6.05 -6.77
C ALA A 73 -5.51 7.11 -5.95
N VAL A 74 -6.21 8.04 -6.62
CA VAL A 74 -7.01 9.07 -5.94
C VAL A 74 -8.17 8.45 -5.18
N ARG A 75 -8.89 7.48 -5.77
CA ARG A 75 -10.03 6.80 -5.11
C ARG A 75 -9.59 5.95 -3.92
N TRP A 76 -8.40 5.34 -4.00
CA TRP A 76 -7.81 4.64 -2.86
C TRP A 76 -7.33 5.61 -1.78
N TYR A 77 -6.86 6.80 -2.16
CA TYR A 77 -6.48 7.85 -1.21
C TYR A 77 -7.69 8.46 -0.51
N THR A 78 -8.79 8.71 -1.23
CA THR A 78 -10.03 9.27 -0.67
C THR A 78 -10.92 8.22 0.02
N GLY A 79 -10.60 6.93 -0.09
CA GLY A 79 -11.39 5.84 0.48
C GLY A 79 -12.55 5.34 -0.40
N GLU A 80 -12.90 6.00 -1.50
CA GLU A 80 -13.99 5.61 -2.41
C GLU A 80 -13.81 4.18 -2.99
N ALA A 81 -12.56 3.73 -3.16
CA ALA A 81 -12.24 2.38 -3.63
C ALA A 81 -11.92 1.38 -2.51
N ALA A 82 -11.91 1.81 -1.25
CA ALA A 82 -11.67 0.92 -0.13
C ALA A 82 -12.85 -0.04 0.02
N PRO A 83 -12.62 -1.34 0.32
CA PRO A 83 -13.72 -2.24 0.63
C PRO A 83 -14.50 -1.76 1.86
N ASP A 84 -15.82 -1.95 1.87
CA ASP A 84 -16.72 -1.49 2.95
C ASP A 84 -16.27 -1.90 4.37
N ASP A 85 -15.56 -3.03 4.53
CA ASP A 85 -15.02 -3.49 5.83
C ASP A 85 -13.87 -2.62 6.38
N TYR A 86 -13.30 -1.74 5.54
CA TYR A 86 -12.26 -0.77 5.89
C TYR A 86 -12.76 0.68 5.82
N SER A 87 -14.01 0.90 5.40
CA SER A 87 -14.66 2.20 5.49
C SER A 87 -15.01 2.41 6.96
N ASP A 88 -14.19 3.20 7.65
CA ASP A 88 -14.58 3.77 8.93
C ASP A 88 -15.76 4.70 8.64
N ASP A 89 -16.98 4.21 8.86
CA ASP A 89 -18.22 5.00 8.93
C ASP A 89 -18.11 6.01 10.10
N GLU A 90 -17.08 6.86 10.10
CA GLU A 90 -17.13 8.13 10.81
C GLU A 90 -17.94 9.06 9.90
N ASP A 91 -19.25 9.02 10.11
CA ASP A 91 -20.24 10.03 9.74
C ASP A 91 -19.58 11.41 9.53
N GLU A 92 -19.36 11.79 8.26
CA GLU A 92 -19.27 13.20 7.88
C GLU A 92 -20.66 13.80 8.14
N ASP A 93 -20.84 14.28 9.37
CA ASP A 93 -21.94 15.12 9.83
C ASP A 93 -22.00 16.35 8.91
N ASP A 94 -22.84 16.22 7.88
CA ASP A 94 -23.72 17.23 7.30
C ASP A 94 -23.39 18.69 7.68
N GLU A 95 -22.46 19.31 6.94
CA GLU A 95 -22.47 20.76 6.76
C GLU A 95 -22.89 21.07 5.32
N GLU A 96 -24.20 20.94 5.05
CA GLU A 96 -24.91 21.77 4.07
C GLU A 96 -24.63 23.27 4.36
N ASP A 97 -23.50 23.79 3.87
CA ASP A 97 -23.32 25.24 3.68
C ASP A 97 -23.79 25.58 2.27
N GLU A 98 -25.11 25.70 2.12
CA GLU A 98 -25.72 26.51 1.08
C GLU A 98 -25.27 27.97 1.30
N ASP A 99 -24.19 28.40 0.63
CA ASP A 99 -24.08 29.81 0.25
C ASP A 99 -23.74 29.99 -1.22
N ASP A 100 -24.49 30.93 -1.76
CA ASP A 100 -24.80 31.28 -3.13
C ASP A 100 -23.69 32.17 -3.74
N ASP A 101 -23.73 32.33 -5.06
CA ASP A 101 -23.00 33.32 -5.87
C ASP A 101 -21.46 33.17 -6.04
N ASP A 102 -21.00 32.81 -7.25
CA ASP A 102 -20.70 33.85 -8.27
C ASP A 102 -20.36 33.20 -9.63
N ASP A 103 -21.14 33.60 -10.62
CA ASP A 103 -20.99 33.31 -12.05
C ASP A 103 -19.69 33.92 -12.65
N GLU A 104 -19.30 33.42 -13.82
CA GLU A 104 -18.39 34.05 -14.80
C GLU A 104 -16.88 33.70 -14.80
N ASP A 105 -16.50 32.44 -15.05
CA ASP A 105 -15.15 32.17 -15.61
C ASP A 105 -15.08 31.06 -16.68
N GLU A 106 -16.24 30.67 -17.27
CA GLU A 106 -16.28 29.66 -18.33
C GLU A 106 -16.06 30.23 -19.76
N GLN A 107 -15.90 31.56 -19.91
CA GLN A 107 -15.71 32.19 -21.22
C GLN A 107 -14.24 32.29 -21.68
N ALA A 108 -13.26 31.97 -20.84
CA ALA A 108 -11.84 32.10 -21.20
C ALA A 108 -11.26 30.89 -21.95
N LEU A 109 -11.83 29.69 -21.78
CA LEU A 109 -11.26 28.46 -22.35
C LEU A 109 -11.69 28.20 -23.80
N ILE A 110 -12.85 28.70 -24.22
CA ILE A 110 -13.37 28.49 -25.59
C ILE A 110 -12.70 29.45 -26.59
N ALA A 111 -12.20 30.61 -26.15
CA ALA A 111 -11.59 31.61 -27.03
C ALA A 111 -10.20 31.22 -27.58
N LEU A 112 -9.53 30.22 -26.99
CA LEU A 112 -8.22 29.76 -27.44
C LEU A 112 -8.30 28.71 -28.55
N GLU A 113 -9.42 28.00 -28.68
CA GLU A 113 -9.57 26.93 -29.68
C GLU A 113 -10.08 27.43 -31.03
N THR A 114 -10.76 28.58 -31.08
CA THR A 114 -11.32 29.11 -32.35
C THR A 114 -10.35 29.99 -33.15
N ALA A 115 -9.12 30.22 -32.67
CA ALA A 115 -8.14 31.10 -33.35
C ALA A 115 -7.12 30.34 -34.24
N ALA A 116 -7.26 29.03 -34.42
CA ALA A 116 -6.30 28.19 -35.17
C ALA A 116 -6.89 27.39 -36.35
N GLY A 117 -8.04 27.80 -36.89
CA GLY A 117 -8.66 27.19 -38.09
C GLY A 117 -9.02 28.21 -39.15
#